data_AF-A0A929GZM6-F1
#
_entry.id   AF-A0A929GZM6-F1
#
_cell.length_a   1.000
_cell.length_b   1.000
_cell.length_c   1.000
_cell.angle_alpha   90.00
_cell.angle_beta   90.00
_cell.angle_gamma   90.00
#
_symmetry.space_group_name_H-M   'P 1'
#
loop_
_entity.id
_entity.type
_entity.pdbx_description
1 polymer ?
#
loop_
_entity_poly.entity_id
_entity_poly.type
_entity_poly.pdbx_seq_one_letter_code
_entity_poly.pdbx_strand_id
1 'polypeptide(L)'
;RDATAVMGAYRRATAPGAALRFVFEGASLTLVPGPGAGEIEVSVDEGAPRHFSLDGQPVQLVRGWQQKRHDVVLTAIAGEVSVDALTVQYPWRPSPWLILGTAGLLVAAIYVLMRTLRRR
;
A
#
# COMPACT_ATOMS: atom_id res chain seq x y z
N ARG A 1 36.33 1.37 -13.01
CA ARG A 1 34.88 1.16 -12.82
C ARG A 1 34.66 1.13 -11.32
N ASP A 2 34.38 2.29 -10.74
CA ASP A 2 34.19 2.41 -9.29
C ASP A 2 32.78 1.92 -8.95
N ALA A 3 32.71 0.73 -8.34
CA ALA A 3 31.49 0.03 -7.98
C ALA A 3 30.96 0.42 -6.59
N THR A 4 31.26 1.63 -6.12
CA THR A 4 30.85 2.11 -4.79
C THR A 4 30.02 3.38 -4.92
N ALA A 5 28.95 3.32 -5.71
CA ALA A 5 27.80 4.16 -5.46
C ALA A 5 27.02 3.55 -4.29
N VAL A 6 27.34 3.95 -3.06
CA VAL A 6 26.51 3.63 -1.89
C VAL A 6 25.27 4.54 -1.96
N MET A 7 24.32 4.17 -2.82
CA MET A 7 23.00 4.79 -2.87
C MET A 7 22.12 4.14 -1.81
N GLY A 8 21.77 4.91 -0.77
CA GLY A 8 20.76 4.56 0.23
C GLY A 8 21.25 3.59 1.31
N ALA A 9 21.27 4.04 2.56
CA ALA A 9 21.49 3.16 3.69
C ALA A 9 20.23 2.30 3.94
N TYR A 10 20.09 1.18 3.22
CA TYR A 10 19.04 0.20 3.46
C TYR A 10 19.07 -0.25 4.93
N ARG A 11 17.90 -0.36 5.57
CA ARG A 11 17.81 -0.98 6.90
C ARG A 11 17.78 -2.49 6.70
N ARG A 12 18.76 -3.19 7.25
CA ARG A 12 18.97 -4.63 7.07
C ARG A 12 18.96 -5.35 8.41
N ALA A 13 18.26 -6.46 8.45
CA ALA A 13 18.25 -7.41 9.55
C ALA A 13 18.68 -8.79 9.04
N THR A 14 19.71 -9.35 9.67
CA THR A 14 20.23 -10.69 9.37
C THR A 14 19.92 -11.70 10.47
N ALA A 15 19.38 -11.24 11.60
CA ALA A 15 19.00 -12.08 12.74
C ALA A 15 17.48 -12.28 12.77
N PRO A 16 16.99 -13.52 12.90
CA PRO A 16 15.58 -13.79 13.20
C PRO A 16 15.15 -13.08 14.49
N GLY A 17 13.90 -12.61 14.52
CA GLY A 17 13.33 -11.86 15.64
C GLY A 17 13.62 -10.35 15.63
N ALA A 18 14.43 -9.86 14.68
CA ALA A 18 14.59 -8.42 14.49
C ALA A 18 13.24 -7.79 14.11
N ALA A 19 12.81 -6.78 14.86
CA ALA A 19 11.50 -6.17 14.70
C ALA A 19 11.59 -4.68 14.37
N LEU A 20 10.74 -4.23 13.45
CA LEU A 20 10.48 -2.83 13.15
C LEU A 20 9.03 -2.51 13.51
N ARG A 21 8.84 -1.58 14.44
CA ARG A 21 7.51 -1.09 14.84
C ARG A 21 7.35 0.36 14.49
N PHE A 22 6.23 0.70 13.87
CA PHE A 22 5.90 2.07 13.51
C PHE A 22 4.38 2.24 13.39
N VAL A 23 3.98 3.49 13.34
CA VAL A 23 2.59 3.88 13.15
C VAL A 23 2.51 4.73 11.89
N PHE A 24 1.47 4.52 11.09
CA PHE A 24 1.19 5.37 9.94
C PHE A 24 -0.28 5.75 9.87
N GLU A 25 -0.59 6.82 9.15
CA GLU A 25 -1.95 7.22 8.83
C GLU A 25 -2.13 7.22 7.31
N GLY A 26 -3.06 6.41 6.82
CA GLY A 26 -3.29 6.22 5.39
C GLY A 26 -4.37 5.19 5.12
N ALA A 27 -4.57 4.85 3.85
CA ALA A 27 -5.49 3.80 3.42
C ALA A 27 -4.78 2.48 3.07
N SER A 28 -3.53 2.56 2.61
CA SER A 28 -2.75 1.37 2.27
C SER A 28 -1.26 1.57 2.55
N LEU A 29 -0.56 0.45 2.71
CA LEU A 29 0.88 0.40 2.95
C LEU A 29 1.50 -0.67 2.05
N THR A 30 2.54 -0.27 1.33
CA THR A 30 3.35 -1.16 0.49
C THR A 30 4.80 -1.13 0.98
N LEU A 31 5.39 -2.30 1.16
CA LEU A 31 6.81 -2.47 1.45
C LEU A 31 7.55 -2.77 0.16
N VAL A 32 8.62 -2.03 -0.09
CA VAL A 32 9.58 -2.32 -1.15
C VAL A 32 10.81 -2.93 -0.48
N PRO A 33 11.07 -4.23 -0.70
CA PRO A 33 12.24 -4.87 -0.13
C PRO A 33 13.51 -4.36 -0.81
N GLY A 34 14.59 -4.32 -0.05
CA GLY A 34 15.92 -4.11 -0.63
C GLY A 34 16.46 -5.39 -1.26
N PRO A 35 17.76 -5.42 -1.61
CA PRO A 35 18.41 -6.63 -2.10
C PRO A 35 18.44 -7.72 -1.00
N GLY A 36 18.29 -8.97 -1.43
CA GLY A 36 18.24 -10.14 -0.55
C GLY A 36 16.97 -10.95 -0.77
N ALA A 37 16.87 -12.05 -0.03
CA ALA A 37 15.65 -12.83 0.06
C ALA A 37 15.44 -13.23 1.51
N GLY A 38 14.22 -13.05 2.00
CA GLY A 38 13.87 -13.30 3.39
C GLY A 38 12.38 -13.44 3.59
N GLU A 39 12.01 -13.75 4.82
CA GLU A 39 10.63 -13.88 5.23
C GLU A 39 10.37 -12.96 6.42
N ILE A 40 9.21 -12.32 6.39
CA ILE A 40 8.73 -11.45 7.45
C ILE A 40 7.35 -11.89 7.91
N GLU A 41 7.11 -11.67 9.19
CA GLU A 41 5.80 -11.72 9.81
C GLU A 41 5.33 -10.30 10.08
N VAL A 42 4.06 -10.00 9.77
CA VAL A 42 3.48 -8.67 9.87
C VAL A 42 2.19 -8.71 10.67
N SER A 43 2.16 -7.99 11.77
CA SER A 43 0.94 -7.73 12.54
C SER A 43 0.53 -6.27 12.35
N VAL A 44 -0.78 -6.05 12.22
CA VAL A 44 -1.39 -4.73 12.01
C VAL A 44 -2.53 -4.56 13.00
N ASP A 45 -2.55 -3.45 13.74
CA ASP A 45 -3.56 -3.12 14.76
C ASP A 45 -3.76 -4.27 15.77
N GLU A 46 -2.66 -4.89 16.22
CA GLU A 46 -2.67 -6.06 17.13
C GLU A 46 -3.43 -7.28 16.58
N GLY A 47 -3.71 -7.30 15.27
CA GLY A 47 -4.37 -8.39 14.60
C GLY A 47 -3.48 -9.62 14.40
N ALA A 48 -4.11 -10.69 13.90
CA ALA A 48 -3.43 -11.95 13.57
C ALA A 48 -2.24 -11.69 12.63
N PRO A 49 -1.03 -12.19 12.96
CA PRO A 49 0.13 -12.02 12.12
C PRO A 49 -0.02 -12.68 10.75
N ARG A 50 0.58 -12.08 9.73
CA ARG A 50 0.59 -12.56 8.34
C ARG A 50 2.02 -12.70 7.85
N HIS A 51 2.31 -13.83 7.20
CA HIS A 51 3.63 -14.10 6.64
C HIS A 51 3.75 -13.61 5.21
N PHE A 52 4.89 -13.02 4.88
CA PHE A 52 5.23 -12.57 3.53
C PHE A 52 6.66 -12.97 3.19
N SER A 53 6.85 -13.44 1.96
CA SER A 53 8.19 -13.61 1.38
C SER A 53 8.63 -12.32 0.73
N LEU A 54 9.89 -11.95 0.93
CA LEU A 54 10.56 -10.83 0.30
C LEU A 54 11.52 -11.37 -0.74
N ASP A 55 11.19 -11.17 -2.00
CA ASP A 55 11.91 -11.67 -3.18
C ASP A 55 12.33 -10.53 -4.14
N GLY A 56 12.42 -9.31 -3.60
CA GLY A 56 12.69 -8.10 -4.37
C GLY A 56 11.44 -7.44 -4.96
N GLN A 57 10.26 -8.07 -4.90
CA GLN A 57 9.01 -7.46 -5.39
C GLN A 57 8.31 -6.62 -4.31
N PRO A 58 7.61 -5.53 -4.68
CA PRO A 58 6.78 -4.78 -3.75
C PRO A 58 5.66 -5.64 -3.16
N VAL A 59 5.52 -5.62 -1.84
CA VAL A 59 4.51 -6.39 -1.11
C VAL A 59 3.51 -5.44 -0.45
N GLN A 60 2.22 -5.66 -0.73
CA GLN A 60 1.16 -4.89 -0.09
C GLN A 60 0.83 -5.46 1.30
N LEU A 61 1.23 -4.73 2.35
CA LEU A 61 1.05 -5.15 3.74
C LEU A 61 -0.35 -4.79 4.27
N VAL A 62 -0.82 -3.59 3.91
CA VAL A 62 -2.16 -3.09 4.28
C VAL A 62 -2.87 -2.65 3.01
N ARG A 63 -4.12 -3.08 2.87
CA ARG A 63 -5.02 -2.67 1.78
C ARG A 63 -6.33 -2.19 2.37
N GLY A 64 -6.68 -0.94 2.09
CA GLY A 64 -7.88 -0.30 2.56
C GLY A 64 -8.32 0.83 1.65
N TRP A 65 -9.50 1.39 1.94
CA TRP A 65 -10.12 2.48 1.19
C TRP A 65 -10.41 3.70 2.08
N GLN A 66 -10.33 3.53 3.40
CA GLN A 66 -10.53 4.60 4.37
C GLN A 66 -9.17 5.04 4.93
N GLN A 67 -9.04 6.34 5.19
CA GLN A 67 -7.90 6.85 5.92
C GLN A 67 -8.05 6.51 7.40
N LYS A 68 -7.14 5.68 7.92
CA LYS A 68 -7.10 5.29 9.32
C LYS A 68 -5.65 5.28 9.81
N ARG A 69 -5.48 5.47 11.12
CA ARG A 69 -4.21 5.24 11.81
C ARG A 69 -4.03 3.75 12.06
N HIS A 70 -2.84 3.22 11.74
CA HIS A 70 -2.47 1.83 11.91
C HIS A 70 -1.18 1.66 12.71
N ASP A 71 -1.14 0.71 13.65
CA ASP A 71 0.08 0.23 14.30
C ASP A 71 0.58 -1.01 13.56
N VAL A 72 1.84 -1.00 13.12
CA VAL A 72 2.43 -2.09 12.34
C VAL A 72 3.69 -2.60 13.04
N VAL A 73 3.76 -3.92 13.19
CA VAL A 73 4.94 -4.65 13.64
C VAL A 73 5.38 -5.58 12.52
N LEU A 74 6.61 -5.37 12.04
CA LEU A 74 7.30 -6.22 11.08
C LEU A 74 8.36 -7.01 11.84
N THR A 75 8.38 -8.33 11.73
CA THR A 75 9.37 -9.19 12.36
C THR A 75 10.07 -10.04 11.30
N ALA A 76 11.40 -10.00 11.25
CA ALA A 76 12.18 -10.91 10.41
C ALA A 76 12.11 -12.32 11.00
N ILE A 77 11.69 -13.31 10.19
CA ILE A 77 11.59 -14.70 10.65
C ILE A 77 12.65 -15.60 10.02
N ALA A 78 13.04 -15.34 8.77
CA ALA A 78 14.08 -16.11 8.08
C ALA A 78 14.77 -15.29 6.98
N GLY A 79 15.99 -15.71 6.60
CA GLY A 79 16.76 -15.11 5.53
C GLY A 79 17.28 -13.69 5.83
N GLU A 80 17.70 -12.99 4.78
CA GLU A 80 18.19 -11.62 4.86
C GLU A 80 17.04 -10.67 4.53
N VAL A 81 16.53 -10.00 5.56
CA VAL A 81 15.44 -9.03 5.42
C VAL A 81 16.03 -7.64 5.26
N SER A 82 15.79 -7.02 4.12
CA SER A 82 16.15 -5.62 3.87
C SER A 82 14.92 -4.83 3.47
N VAL A 83 14.80 -3.62 4.02
CA VAL A 83 13.72 -2.69 3.70
C VAL A 83 14.34 -1.49 3.00
N ASP A 84 13.91 -1.24 1.77
CA ASP A 84 14.27 -0.05 1.00
C ASP A 84 13.30 1.09 1.30
N ALA A 85 12.01 0.85 1.03
CA ALA A 85 10.99 1.86 1.21
C ALA A 85 9.70 1.30 1.81
N LEU A 86 9.04 2.15 2.60
CA LEU A 86 7.66 1.95 3.06
C LEU A 86 6.82 3.07 2.45
N THR A 87 5.92 2.70 1.55
CA THR A 87 5.06 3.64 0.83
C THR A 87 3.65 3.62 1.41
N VAL A 88 3.24 4.75 1.98
CA VAL A 88 1.87 4.98 2.47
C VAL A 88 1.06 5.62 1.36
N GLN A 89 -0.14 5.11 1.08
CA GLN A 89 -1.06 5.72 0.13
C GLN A 89 -2.30 6.25 0.87
N TYR A 90 -2.73 7.44 0.47
CA TYR A 90 -3.95 8.08 0.97
C TYR A 90 -5.13 7.71 0.09
N PRO A 91 -6.35 7.63 0.64
CA PRO A 91 -7.52 7.34 -0.16
C PRO A 91 -7.76 8.46 -1.16
N TRP A 92 -8.19 8.09 -2.37
CA TRP A 92 -8.57 9.06 -3.37
C TRP A 92 -9.78 9.87 -2.89
N ARG A 93 -9.62 11.20 -2.83
CA ARG A 93 -10.71 12.13 -2.53
C ARG A 93 -11.04 12.92 -3.80
N PRO A 94 -11.99 12.45 -4.63
CA PRO A 94 -12.44 13.24 -5.77
C PRO A 94 -12.98 14.58 -5.31
N SER A 95 -12.74 15.63 -6.11
CA SER A 95 -13.29 16.94 -5.80
C SER A 95 -14.83 16.89 -5.86
N PRO A 96 -15.54 17.62 -4.98
CA PRO A 96 -17.01 17.66 -5.01
C PRO A 96 -17.56 18.07 -6.38
N TRP A 97 -16.85 18.96 -7.09
CA TRP A 97 -17.18 19.38 -8.44
C TRP A 97 -17.14 18.25 -9.48
N LEU A 98 -16.14 17.36 -9.41
CA LEU A 98 -16.09 16.18 -10.28
C LEU A 98 -17.26 15.23 -10.00
N ILE A 99 -17.62 15.04 -8.72
CA ILE A 99 -18.75 14.20 -8.33
C ILE A 99 -20.06 14.79 -8.89
N LEU A 100 -20.29 16.09 -8.71
CA LEU A 100 -21.49 16.77 -9.21
C LEU A 100 -21.54 16.77 -10.74
N GLY A 101 -20.41 17.01 -11.41
CA GLY A 101 -20.33 17.00 -12.87
C GLY A 101 -20.64 15.63 -13.48
N THR A 102 -20.04 14.56 -12.93
CA THR A 102 -20.29 13.18 -13.37
C THR A 102 -21.74 12.75 -13.10
N ALA A 103 -22.30 13.08 -11.93
CA ALA A 103 -23.71 12.82 -11.62
C ALA A 103 -24.66 13.55 -12.58
N GLY A 104 -24.39 14.82 -12.88
CA GLY A 104 -25.18 15.61 -13.84
C GLY A 104 -25.15 15.02 -15.26
N LEU A 105 -23.97 14.57 -15.71
CA LEU A 105 -23.81 13.91 -17.01
C LEU A 105 -24.59 12.59 -17.09
N LEU A 106 -24.54 11.78 -16.03
CA LEU A 106 -25.31 10.53 -15.95
C LEU A 106 -26.81 10.80 -16.01
N VAL A 107 -27.30 11.79 -15.27
CA VAL A 107 -28.72 12.19 -15.31
C VAL A 107 -29.13 12.66 -16.71
N ALA A 108 -28.30 13.47 -17.38
CA ALA A 108 -28.56 13.93 -18.74
C ALA A 108 -28.57 12.78 -19.76
N ALA A 109 -27.62 11.84 -19.65
CA ALA A 109 -27.55 10.67 -20.52
C ALA A 109 -28.78 9.76 -20.33
N ILE A 110 -29.17 9.50 -19.08
CA ILE A 110 -30.39 8.75 -18.74
C ILE A 110 -31.63 9.45 -19.30
N TYR A 111 -31.73 10.77 -19.15
CA TYR A 111 -32.86 11.54 -19.69
C TYR A 111 -32.95 11.45 -21.22
N VAL A 112 -31.82 11.60 -21.93
CA VAL A 112 -31.76 11.46 -23.39
C VAL A 112 -32.12 10.03 -23.82
N LEU A 113 -31.62 9.02 -23.11
CA LEU A 113 -31.95 7.62 -23.37
C LEU A 113 -33.45 7.34 -23.18
N MET A 114 -34.04 7.80 -22.06
CA MET A 114 -35.48 7.68 -21.83
C MET A 114 -36.30 8.42 -22.88
N ARG A 115 -35.86 9.61 -23.29
CA ARG A 115 -36.55 10.42 -24.31
C ARG A 115 -36.48 9.77 -25.70
N THR A 116 -35.38 9.12 -26.04
CA THR A 116 -35.23 8.41 -27.32
C THR A 116 -36.02 7.10 -27.33
N LEU A 117 -36.08 6.38 -26.22
CA LEU A 117 -36.92 5.17 -26.06
C LEU A 117 -38.42 5.51 -26.09
N ARG A 118 -38.85 6.65 -25.52
CA ARG A 118 -40.25 7.11 -25.60
C ARG A 118 -40.69 7.63 -26.97
N ARG A 119 -39.73 7.96 -27.85
CA ARG A 119 -39.98 8.49 -29.20
C ARG A 119 -39.98 7.41 -30.28
N ARG A 120 -39.61 6.18 -29.93
CA ARG A 120 -39.77 4.99 -30.77
C ARG A 120 -41.05 4.27 -30.38
#